data_AF-A0A7C4T884-F1
#
_entry.id   AF-A0A7C4T884-F1
#
_cell.length_a   1.000
_cell.length_b   1.000
_cell.length_c   1.000
_cell.angle_alpha   90.00
_cell.angle_beta   90.00
_cell.angle_gamma   90.00
#
_symmetry.space_group_name_H-M   'P 1'
#
loop_
_entity.id
_entity.type
_entity.pdbx_description
1 polymer ?
#
loop_
_entity_poly.entity_id
_entity_poly.type
_entity_poly.pdbx_seq_one_letter_code
_entity_poly.pdbx_strand_id
1 'polypeptide(L)'
;MKTFKAFGIILGIFIGGNISLHAQDTLPPLNRSVLQYVESVIGKKVDRGECWDLANQALTRINAKWDHQFKYGRLLNPQKDTIYPGDIIQFKDVLVETITRHDDGSVSISKETMGQHTAIVYRVNAPGDYQIAHQNTSFSGRTVGISRLVLKNIKKGKYWIYRPVTE
;
A
#
# COMPACT_ATOMS: atom_id res chain seq x y z
N MET A 1 -37.99 -14.04 -64.23
CA MET A 1 -38.00 -12.72 -63.56
C MET A 1 -38.48 -12.92 -62.13
N LYS A 2 -37.69 -12.48 -61.15
CA LYS A 2 -37.97 -12.35 -59.70
C LYS A 2 -38.08 -13.65 -58.88
N THR A 3 -36.93 -14.05 -58.35
CA THR A 3 -36.76 -14.81 -57.11
C THR A 3 -37.42 -14.07 -55.94
N PHE A 4 -38.14 -14.79 -55.07
CA PHE A 4 -38.71 -14.25 -53.83
C PHE A 4 -38.21 -15.02 -52.60
N LYS A 5 -37.44 -14.29 -51.80
CA LYS A 5 -37.34 -14.26 -50.33
C LYS A 5 -37.24 -15.59 -49.57
N ALA A 6 -36.02 -15.89 -49.14
CA ALA A 6 -35.71 -16.67 -47.94
C ALA A 6 -36.17 -15.94 -46.67
N PHE A 7 -36.77 -16.64 -45.72
CA PHE A 7 -36.98 -16.16 -44.35
C PHE A 7 -37.03 -17.34 -43.36
N GLY A 8 -36.20 -17.25 -42.30
CA GLY A 8 -36.21 -18.10 -41.10
C GLY A 8 -35.28 -19.32 -41.21
N ILE A 9 -34.50 -19.73 -40.20
CA ILE A 9 -34.65 -19.62 -38.75
C ILE A 9 -33.25 -19.73 -38.10
N ILE A 10 -32.98 -18.81 -37.16
CA ILE A 10 -32.16 -18.91 -35.92
C ILE A 10 -30.96 -19.86 -35.94
N LEU A 11 -29.74 -19.28 -36.00
CA LEU A 11 -28.54 -19.90 -35.42
C LEU A 11 -27.98 -18.96 -34.35
N GLY A 12 -28.34 -19.23 -33.10
CA GLY A 12 -27.79 -18.56 -31.94
C GLY A 12 -27.38 -19.59 -30.90
N ILE A 13 -26.17 -20.14 -31.04
CA ILE A 13 -25.47 -20.81 -29.94
C ILE A 13 -24.31 -19.90 -29.56
N PHE A 14 -24.56 -19.01 -28.62
CA PHE A 14 -23.52 -18.53 -27.72
C PHE A 14 -23.42 -19.50 -26.55
N ILE A 15 -22.29 -19.41 -25.82
CA ILE A 15 -21.92 -20.09 -24.56
C ILE A 15 -20.98 -21.28 -24.83
N GLY A 16 -19.75 -21.35 -24.31
CA GLY A 16 -19.11 -20.54 -23.28
C GLY A 16 -17.68 -20.19 -23.70
N GLY A 17 -17.33 -18.91 -23.58
CA GLY A 17 -15.94 -18.53 -23.53
C GLY A 17 -15.28 -19.24 -22.36
N ASN A 18 -14.04 -19.68 -22.58
CA ASN A 18 -13.14 -20.04 -21.50
C ASN A 18 -13.01 -18.81 -20.60
N ILE A 19 -13.78 -18.77 -19.51
CA ILE A 19 -13.47 -17.93 -18.37
C ILE A 19 -12.20 -18.52 -17.79
N SER A 20 -11.06 -18.04 -18.28
CA SER A 20 -9.84 -18.03 -17.48
C SER A 20 -10.21 -17.25 -16.23
N LEU A 21 -10.50 -17.98 -15.14
CA LEU A 21 -10.51 -17.43 -13.80
C LEU A 21 -9.14 -16.76 -13.63
N HIS A 22 -9.09 -15.44 -13.82
CA HIS A 22 -8.00 -14.64 -13.30
C HIS A 22 -7.97 -14.95 -11.81
N ALA A 23 -6.92 -15.65 -11.37
CA ALA A 23 -6.57 -15.78 -9.97
C ALA A 23 -6.42 -14.35 -9.43
N GLN A 24 -7.53 -13.82 -8.91
CA GLN A 24 -7.59 -12.48 -8.36
C GLN A 24 -6.61 -12.43 -7.20
N ASP A 25 -5.72 -11.44 -7.24
CA ASP A 25 -4.75 -11.11 -6.21
C ASP A 25 -5.47 -10.98 -4.86
N THR A 26 -5.57 -12.09 -4.14
CA THR A 26 -6.16 -12.11 -2.81
C THR A 26 -5.13 -11.56 -1.85
N LEU A 27 -5.50 -10.46 -1.17
CA LEU A 27 -4.68 -9.87 -0.11
C LEU A 27 -4.23 -10.97 0.86
N PRO A 28 -2.91 -11.15 1.11
CA PRO A 28 -2.43 -12.20 1.99
C PRO A 28 -3.09 -12.13 3.38
N PRO A 29 -3.34 -13.27 4.05
CA PRO A 29 -4.05 -13.29 5.33
C PRO A 29 -3.41 -12.42 6.41
N LEU A 30 -2.07 -12.46 6.53
CA LEU A 30 -1.35 -11.64 7.52
C LEU A 30 -1.49 -10.14 7.23
N ASN A 31 -1.34 -9.75 5.96
CA ASN A 31 -1.54 -8.39 5.48
C ASN A 31 -2.96 -7.88 5.77
N ARG A 32 -3.99 -8.73 5.59
CA ARG A 32 -5.38 -8.41 5.93
C ARG A 32 -5.55 -8.12 7.42
N SER A 33 -4.97 -8.95 8.28
CA SER A 33 -5.03 -8.75 9.73
C SER A 33 -4.29 -7.48 10.18
N VAL A 34 -3.15 -7.17 9.56
CA VAL A 34 -2.46 -5.88 9.77
C VAL A 34 -3.37 -4.71 9.39
N LEU A 35 -4.04 -4.78 8.23
CA LEU A 35 -4.91 -3.71 7.76
C LEU A 35 -6.12 -3.49 8.67
N GLN A 36 -6.78 -4.57 9.10
CA GLN A 36 -7.90 -4.51 10.06
C GLN A 36 -7.48 -3.80 11.35
N TYR A 37 -6.29 -4.09 11.85
CA TYR A 37 -5.77 -3.39 13.02
C TYR A 37 -5.55 -1.91 12.74
N VAL A 38 -4.85 -1.57 11.65
CA VAL A 38 -4.58 -0.17 11.26
C VAL A 38 -5.89 0.63 11.19
N GLU A 39 -6.90 0.12 10.50
CA GLU A 39 -8.21 0.76 10.37
C GLU A 39 -8.88 1.04 11.73
N SER A 40 -8.72 0.14 12.71
CA SER A 40 -9.29 0.31 14.05
C SER A 40 -8.63 1.44 14.88
N VAL A 41 -7.42 1.87 14.49
CA VAL A 41 -6.61 2.84 15.24
C VAL A 41 -6.31 4.13 14.47
N ILE A 42 -6.82 4.33 13.25
CA ILE A 42 -6.71 5.61 12.54
C ILE A 42 -7.25 6.75 13.42
N GLY A 43 -6.48 7.86 13.49
CA GLY A 43 -6.80 9.02 14.31
C GLY A 43 -6.55 8.83 15.82
N LYS A 44 -6.12 7.65 16.25
CA LYS A 44 -5.80 7.35 17.65
C LYS A 44 -4.30 7.31 17.86
N LYS A 45 -3.88 7.54 19.10
CA LYS A 45 -2.50 7.33 19.54
C LYS A 45 -2.32 5.85 19.89
N VAL A 46 -1.39 5.17 19.21
CA VAL A 46 -0.99 3.80 19.56
C VAL A 46 0.18 3.85 20.54
N ASP A 47 0.03 3.19 21.68
CA ASP A 47 1.00 3.14 22.79
C ASP A 47 1.57 4.52 23.14
N ARG A 48 2.89 4.68 23.04
CA ARG A 48 3.55 5.94 23.37
C ARG A 48 3.30 6.96 22.29
N GLY A 49 3.01 6.58 21.06
CA GLY A 49 2.85 7.49 19.93
C GLY A 49 4.08 7.54 19.01
N GLU A 50 5.02 6.61 19.16
CA GLU A 50 6.21 6.51 18.30
C GLU A 50 5.89 5.82 16.96
N CYS A 51 6.60 6.16 15.89
CA CYS A 51 6.31 5.64 14.55
C CYS A 51 6.31 4.10 14.48
N TRP A 52 7.22 3.46 15.23
CA TRP A 52 7.33 2.01 15.28
C TRP A 52 6.26 1.33 16.16
N ASP A 53 5.63 2.03 17.10
CA ASP A 53 4.60 1.44 17.99
C ASP A 53 3.43 0.87 17.16
N LEU A 54 3.05 1.56 16.08
CA LEU A 54 2.01 1.10 15.15
C LEU A 54 2.39 -0.23 14.49
N ALA A 55 3.61 -0.34 13.96
CA ALA A 55 4.11 -1.56 13.32
C ALA A 55 4.27 -2.71 14.33
N ASN A 56 4.81 -2.43 15.51
CA ASN A 56 4.95 -3.41 16.58
C ASN A 56 3.60 -4.00 16.97
N GLN A 57 2.59 -3.16 17.26
CA GLN A 57 1.26 -3.65 17.63
C GLN A 57 0.59 -4.44 16.51
N ALA A 58 0.77 -4.03 15.24
CA ALA A 58 0.24 -4.76 14.10
C ALA A 58 0.84 -6.17 14.01
N LEU A 59 2.17 -6.29 14.16
CA LEU A 59 2.90 -7.54 14.05
C LEU A 59 2.69 -8.46 15.26
N THR A 60 2.64 -7.91 16.48
CA THR A 60 2.36 -8.69 17.70
C THR A 60 1.01 -9.40 17.61
N ARG A 61 -0.03 -8.72 17.11
CA ARG A 61 -1.40 -9.29 16.99
C ARG A 61 -1.48 -10.50 16.07
N ILE A 62 -0.57 -10.59 15.10
CA ILE A 62 -0.52 -11.70 14.14
C ILE A 62 0.62 -12.67 14.44
N ASN A 63 1.26 -12.54 15.61
CA ASN A 63 2.42 -13.34 16.02
C ASN A 63 3.53 -13.37 14.94
N ALA A 64 3.74 -12.24 14.26
CA ALA A 64 4.74 -12.15 13.21
C ALA A 64 6.16 -12.08 13.78
N LYS A 65 7.09 -12.74 13.09
CA LYS A 65 8.52 -12.69 13.38
C LYS A 65 9.17 -11.49 12.72
N TRP A 66 9.99 -10.80 13.51
CA TRP A 66 10.81 -9.68 13.07
C TRP A 66 11.97 -9.47 14.05
N ASP A 67 12.93 -8.60 13.71
CA ASP A 67 14.16 -8.43 14.49
C ASP A 67 14.02 -7.49 15.70
N HIS A 68 12.83 -6.95 15.94
CA HIS A 68 12.56 -5.93 16.97
C HIS A 68 13.46 -4.69 16.88
N GLN A 69 14.01 -4.42 15.69
CA GLN A 69 14.82 -3.26 15.37
C GLN A 69 14.22 -2.56 14.16
N PHE A 70 14.54 -3.02 12.94
CA PHE A 70 14.20 -2.33 11.69
C PHE A 70 13.85 -3.28 10.53
N LYS A 71 13.84 -4.61 10.75
CA LYS A 71 13.48 -5.61 9.74
C LYS A 71 12.20 -6.32 10.15
N TYR A 72 11.10 -5.93 9.50
CA TYR A 72 9.72 -6.28 9.87
C TYR A 72 9.19 -7.56 9.17
N GLY A 73 10.07 -8.49 8.81
CA GLY A 73 9.73 -9.74 8.12
C GLY A 73 10.54 -9.96 6.85
N ARG A 74 9.91 -10.53 5.81
CA ARG A 74 10.59 -10.83 4.53
C ARG A 74 10.78 -9.56 3.71
N LEU A 75 12.03 -9.25 3.37
CA LEU A 75 12.35 -8.11 2.51
C LEU A 75 11.76 -8.29 1.09
N LEU A 76 11.16 -7.23 0.57
CA LEU A 76 10.59 -7.15 -0.77
C LEU A 76 11.44 -6.27 -1.69
N ASN A 77 11.45 -6.62 -2.97
CA ASN A 77 11.95 -5.79 -4.05
C ASN A 77 10.75 -5.12 -4.76
N PRO A 78 10.50 -3.82 -4.56
CA PRO A 78 9.32 -3.15 -5.13
C PRO A 78 9.33 -3.01 -6.65
N GLN A 79 10.42 -3.35 -7.34
CA GLN A 79 10.49 -3.43 -8.80
C GLN A 79 10.10 -4.82 -9.34
N LYS A 80 10.06 -5.85 -8.49
CA LYS A 80 9.83 -7.24 -8.88
C LYS A 80 8.65 -7.88 -8.15
N ASP A 81 8.53 -7.62 -6.86
CA ASP A 81 7.49 -8.15 -5.99
C ASP A 81 6.23 -7.27 -6.05
N THR A 82 5.07 -7.91 -5.99
CA THR A 82 3.81 -7.19 -5.74
C THR A 82 3.79 -6.70 -4.30
N ILE A 83 3.56 -5.40 -4.11
CA ILE A 83 3.39 -4.79 -2.78
C ILE A 83 1.90 -4.78 -2.45
N TYR A 84 1.57 -5.17 -1.22
CA TYR A 84 0.19 -5.23 -0.73
C TYR A 84 -0.05 -4.24 0.41
N PRO A 85 -1.30 -3.79 0.60
CA PRO A 85 -1.73 -3.24 1.89
C PRO A 85 -1.29 -4.15 3.05
N GLY A 86 -0.87 -3.59 4.17
CA GLY A 86 -0.33 -4.31 5.32
C GLY A 86 1.16 -4.65 5.23
N ASP A 87 1.86 -4.42 4.10
CA ASP A 87 3.32 -4.48 4.07
C ASP A 87 3.90 -3.29 4.88
N ILE A 88 5.07 -3.46 5.50
CA ILE A 88 5.71 -2.47 6.37
C ILE A 88 6.84 -1.77 5.64
N ILE A 89 6.94 -0.46 5.73
CA ILE A 89 8.02 0.33 5.16
C ILE A 89 8.88 0.91 6.30
N GLN A 90 10.18 0.63 6.24
CA GLN A 90 11.20 1.29 7.08
C GLN A 90 11.96 2.32 6.26
N PHE A 91 12.17 3.51 6.83
CA PHE A 91 12.93 4.61 6.23
C PHE A 91 14.21 4.89 7.02
N LYS A 92 15.26 5.31 6.31
CA LYS A 92 16.50 5.85 6.87
C LYS A 92 16.95 7.07 6.07
N ASP A 93 16.99 8.22 6.74
CA ASP A 93 17.49 9.51 6.23
C ASP A 93 16.82 9.91 4.90
N VAL A 94 15.51 9.67 4.79
CA VAL A 94 14.74 9.88 3.57
C VAL A 94 14.29 11.33 3.43
N LEU A 95 14.40 11.85 2.21
CA LEU A 95 13.80 13.11 1.78
C LEU A 95 12.80 12.81 0.67
N VAL A 96 11.52 13.10 0.91
CA VAL A 96 10.44 13.02 -0.08
C VAL A 96 10.12 14.43 -0.59
N GLU A 97 10.04 14.60 -1.89
CA GLU A 97 9.68 15.87 -2.54
C GLU A 97 8.38 15.71 -3.33
N THR A 98 7.34 16.45 -2.93
CA THR A 98 6.03 16.42 -3.60
C THR A 98 5.81 17.71 -4.36
N ILE A 99 5.54 17.57 -5.65
CA ILE A 99 5.18 18.67 -6.55
C ILE A 99 3.66 18.70 -6.67
N THR A 100 3.05 19.78 -6.23
CA THR A 100 1.61 20.03 -6.36
C THR A 100 1.40 21.08 -7.44
N ARG A 101 0.59 20.74 -8.45
CA ARG A 101 0.09 21.70 -9.44
C ARG A 101 -1.29 22.15 -8.99
N HIS A 102 -1.49 23.45 -8.92
CA HIS A 102 -2.76 24.06 -8.53
C HIS A 102 -3.60 24.39 -9.76
N ASP A 103 -4.90 24.61 -9.56
CA ASP A 103 -5.85 24.88 -10.65
C ASP A 103 -5.55 26.20 -11.38
N ASP A 104 -4.89 27.14 -10.70
CA ASP A 104 -4.40 28.40 -11.27
C ASP A 104 -3.11 28.25 -12.10
N GLY A 105 -2.61 27.01 -12.26
CA GLY A 105 -1.38 26.69 -12.97
C GLY A 105 -0.11 26.88 -12.16
N SER A 106 -0.20 27.40 -10.92
CA SER A 106 0.97 27.52 -10.03
C SER A 106 1.47 26.16 -9.56
N VAL A 107 2.74 26.11 -9.18
CA VAL A 107 3.41 24.89 -8.71
C VAL A 107 3.99 25.14 -7.32
N SER A 108 3.63 24.29 -6.36
CA SER A 108 4.28 24.25 -5.05
C SER A 108 5.08 22.97 -4.88
N ILE A 109 6.16 23.08 -4.12
CA ILE A 109 7.05 21.97 -3.77
C ILE A 109 7.05 21.85 -2.26
N SER A 110 6.61 20.70 -1.74
CA SER A 110 6.74 20.34 -0.34
C SER A 110 7.83 19.29 -0.14
N LYS A 111 8.53 19.38 1.00
CA LYS A 111 9.60 18.47 1.38
C LYS A 111 9.29 17.84 2.73
N GLU A 112 9.43 16.53 2.82
CA GLU A 112 9.29 15.77 4.06
C GLU A 112 10.58 14.99 4.32
N THR A 113 11.11 15.09 5.53
CA THR A 113 12.31 14.39 5.96
C THR A 113 11.98 13.34 7.02
N MET A 114 12.46 12.11 6.83
CA MET A 114 12.27 10.98 7.73
C MET A 114 13.65 10.41 8.12
N GLY A 115 14.14 10.73 9.32
CA GLY A 115 15.44 10.27 9.81
C GLY A 115 15.46 8.76 10.11
N GLN A 116 14.71 8.33 11.11
CA GLN A 116 14.37 6.92 11.35
C GLN A 116 12.86 6.83 11.49
N HIS A 117 12.19 6.19 10.54
CA HIS A 117 10.73 6.20 10.51
C HIS A 117 10.17 4.87 10.00
N THR A 118 9.02 4.49 10.53
CA THR A 118 8.31 3.27 10.12
C THR A 118 6.87 3.63 9.75
N ALA A 119 6.37 2.99 8.71
CA ALA A 119 4.99 3.11 8.26
C ALA A 119 4.45 1.77 7.76
N ILE A 120 3.14 1.67 7.62
CA ILE A 120 2.45 0.51 7.05
C ILE A 120 1.77 0.95 5.75
N VAL A 121 1.89 0.17 4.68
CA VAL A 121 1.14 0.40 3.44
C VAL A 121 -0.34 0.25 3.75
N TYR A 122 -1.09 1.35 3.73
CA TYR A 122 -2.53 1.34 3.96
C TYR A 122 -3.29 1.04 2.67
N ARG A 123 -2.86 1.63 1.55
CA ARG A 123 -3.45 1.42 0.22
C ARG A 123 -2.37 1.46 -0.85
N VAL A 124 -2.55 0.66 -1.89
CA VAL A 124 -1.76 0.74 -3.13
C VAL A 124 -2.59 1.42 -4.20
N ASN A 125 -2.20 2.63 -4.60
CA ASN A 125 -2.87 3.34 -5.70
C ASN A 125 -2.33 2.85 -7.05
N ALA A 126 -1.02 2.64 -7.13
CA ALA A 126 -0.30 2.07 -8.27
C ALA A 126 1.07 1.53 -7.79
N PRO A 127 1.82 0.77 -8.61
CA PRO A 127 3.21 0.42 -8.29
C PRO A 127 4.05 1.66 -7.96
N GLY A 128 4.57 1.72 -6.74
CA GLY A 128 5.35 2.85 -6.22
C GLY A 128 4.54 4.08 -5.81
N ASP A 129 3.21 4.01 -5.74
CA ASP A 129 2.32 5.05 -5.25
C ASP A 129 1.35 4.48 -4.21
N TYR A 130 1.57 4.85 -2.95
CA TYR A 130 0.93 4.26 -1.79
C TYR A 130 0.29 5.32 -0.92
N GLN A 131 -0.76 4.94 -0.21
CA GLN A 131 -1.12 5.59 1.04
C GLN A 131 -0.48 4.80 2.17
N ILE A 132 0.17 5.48 3.11
CA ILE A 132 0.85 4.88 4.25
C ILE A 132 0.21 5.35 5.56
N ALA A 133 0.04 4.43 6.50
CA ALA A 133 -0.36 4.70 7.87
C ALA A 133 0.87 4.78 8.77
N HIS A 134 0.99 5.86 9.53
CA HIS A 134 2.10 6.09 10.45
C HIS A 134 1.73 7.14 11.49
N GLN A 135 2.54 7.23 12.55
CA GLN A 135 2.40 8.22 13.60
C GLN A 135 3.77 8.83 13.90
N ASN A 136 3.81 9.84 14.78
CA ASN A 136 4.98 10.67 15.03
C ASN A 136 5.43 11.44 13.79
N THR A 137 4.48 12.07 13.10
CA THR A 137 4.74 12.90 11.92
C THR A 137 4.45 14.37 12.23
N SER A 138 4.92 15.26 11.38
CA SER A 138 4.61 16.70 11.50
C SER A 138 3.12 17.01 11.32
N PHE A 139 2.40 16.20 10.53
CA PHE A 139 1.01 16.49 10.15
C PHE A 139 -0.02 15.84 11.09
N SER A 140 0.26 14.68 11.70
CA SER A 140 -0.66 13.99 12.61
C SER A 140 -0.15 13.91 14.05
N GLY A 141 1.05 14.42 14.32
CA GLY A 141 1.66 14.33 15.64
C GLY A 141 1.79 12.88 16.09
N ARG A 142 1.42 12.61 17.35
CA ARG A 142 1.51 11.27 17.96
C ARG A 142 0.30 10.36 17.65
N THR A 143 -0.53 10.71 16.67
CA THR A 143 -1.68 9.89 16.27
C THR A 143 -1.46 9.26 14.89
N VAL A 144 -2.11 8.13 14.65
CA VAL A 144 -2.06 7.43 13.37
C VAL A 144 -2.74 8.29 12.30
N GLY A 145 -1.93 8.84 11.41
CA GLY A 145 -2.35 9.57 10.23
C GLY A 145 -2.08 8.78 8.95
N ILE A 146 -2.78 9.15 7.88
CA ILE A 146 -2.54 8.63 6.54
C ILE A 146 -1.91 9.73 5.69
N SER A 147 -0.81 9.40 5.01
CA SER A 147 -0.20 10.27 4.01
C SER A 147 0.06 9.50 2.71
N ARG A 148 0.25 10.23 1.60
CA ARG A 148 0.62 9.63 0.32
C ARG A 148 2.14 9.58 0.19
N LEU A 149 2.66 8.42 -0.19
CA LEU A 149 4.06 8.21 -0.53
C LEU A 149 4.16 7.78 -1.98
N VAL A 150 4.95 8.51 -2.77
CA VAL A 150 5.34 8.09 -4.11
C VAL A 150 6.84 7.80 -4.12
N LEU A 151 7.24 6.55 -4.36
CA LEU A 151 8.64 6.13 -4.22
C LEU A 151 9.59 6.93 -5.15
N LYS A 152 9.14 7.31 -6.34
CA LYS A 152 9.93 8.14 -7.28
C LYS A 152 10.22 9.57 -6.76
N ASN A 153 9.46 9.99 -5.75
CA ASN A 153 9.62 11.29 -5.11
C ASN A 153 10.64 11.25 -3.97
N ILE A 154 11.16 10.07 -3.59
CA ILE A 154 12.28 9.95 -2.67
C ILE A 154 13.56 10.41 -3.38
N LYS A 155 14.17 11.50 -2.91
CA LYS A 155 15.36 12.12 -3.50
C LYS A 155 16.66 11.73 -2.79
N LYS A 156 16.56 11.36 -1.52
CA LYS A 156 17.69 10.95 -0.67
C LYS A 156 17.24 9.87 0.30
N GLY A 157 18.21 9.16 0.89
CA GLY A 157 17.99 8.15 1.90
C GLY A 157 17.73 6.76 1.35
N LYS A 158 17.29 5.87 2.23
CA LYS A 158 16.99 4.47 1.93
C LYS A 158 15.64 4.09 2.51
N TYR A 159 14.97 3.17 1.84
CA TYR A 159 13.78 2.54 2.35
C TYR A 159 13.83 1.04 2.09
N TRP A 160 13.10 0.29 2.91
CA TRP A 160 12.93 -1.15 2.78
C TRP A 160 11.46 -1.47 3.01
N ILE A 161 10.91 -2.35 2.17
CA ILE A 161 9.53 -2.83 2.33
C ILE A 161 9.58 -4.29 2.76
N TYR A 162 8.82 -4.63 3.79
CA TYR A 162 8.78 -5.95 4.39
C TYR A 162 7.37 -6.52 4.35
N ARG A 163 7.27 -7.81 4.03
CA ARG A 163 6.04 -8.59 4.22
C ARG A 163 6.06 -9.26 5.60
N PRO A 164 4.99 -9.14 6.41
CA PRO A 164 4.86 -9.92 7.63
C PRO A 164 4.98 -11.42 7.35
N VAL A 165 5.67 -12.13 8.24
CA VAL A 165 5.81 -13.59 8.22
C VAL A 165 5.70 -14.12 9.65
N THR A 166 5.26 -15.36 9.83
CA THR A 166 5.18 -16.02 11.14
C THR A 166 6.30 -17.04 11.36
N GLU A 167 7.04 -17.41 10.32
CA GLU A 167 8.07 -18.46 10.36
C GLU A 167 9.38 -18.05 9.71
#